data_AF-A0A3L7APG5-F1
#
_entry.id   AF-A0A3L7APG5-F1
#
_cell.length_a   1.000
_cell.length_b   1.000
_cell.length_c   1.000
_cell.angle_alpha   90.00
_cell.angle_beta   90.00
_cell.angle_gamma   90.00
#
_symmetry.space_group_name_H-M   'P 1'
#
loop_
_entity.id
_entity.type
_entity.pdbx_description
1 polymer ?
#
loop_
_entity_poly.entity_id
_entity_poly.type
_entity_poly.pdbx_seq_one_letter_code
_entity_poly.pdbx_strand_id
1 'polypeptide(L)'
;MILGRVLISLAQMNERLRRRRDLGLSQAGAARRASVSVSTWARWEVDPERVKESTGVACARVLGLAERTPEVRQRDQDTLEWKWLGGGFLTPKQAQVLVAILEAWANQDIARWLLAPGQRPLFQVPPFAYFDVRVMFRIAENRAFADAVARACRGIVNELKRGTVPFYSPGPYIDELLMGAAVREAITRGISALDDSGLYRPRRWEDIAAQFTKRSYWNGAGPGPEGLEWDIPISPGHRQVSELLDARPPWTWFDHSDEIIVKFDDL
;
A
#
# COMPACT_ATOMS: atom_id res chain seq x y z
N MET A 1 -29.37 -12.59 23.53
CA MET A 1 -28.00 -12.04 23.71
C MET A 1 -26.86 -13.01 23.39
N ILE A 2 -27.08 -14.33 23.38
CA ILE A 2 -26.02 -15.34 23.14
C ILE A 2 -25.64 -15.46 21.65
N LEU A 3 -26.61 -15.35 20.73
CA LEU A 3 -26.39 -15.42 19.28
C LEU A 3 -25.49 -14.28 18.72
N GLY A 4 -25.54 -13.09 19.33
CA GLY A 4 -24.73 -11.94 18.89
C GLY A 4 -23.23 -12.11 19.18
N ARG A 5 -22.86 -12.70 20.32
CA ARG A 5 -21.44 -12.96 20.66
C ARG A 5 -20.81 -14.04 19.77
N VAL A 6 -21.56 -15.06 19.39
CA VAL A 6 -21.06 -16.16 18.55
C VAL A 6 -20.76 -15.69 17.13
N LEU A 7 -21.63 -14.86 16.55
CA LEU A 7 -21.43 -14.30 15.19
C LEU A 7 -20.22 -13.34 15.13
N ILE A 8 -20.02 -12.51 16.16
CA ILE A 8 -18.85 -11.61 16.25
C ILE A 8 -17.55 -12.42 16.39
N SER A 9 -17.56 -13.49 17.19
CA SER A 9 -16.39 -14.36 17.38
C SER A 9 -15.97 -15.08 16.09
N LEU A 10 -16.93 -15.60 15.31
CA LEU A 10 -16.66 -16.24 14.03
C LEU A 10 -16.13 -15.26 12.97
N ALA A 11 -16.69 -14.04 12.89
CA ALA A 11 -16.21 -13.01 11.98
C ALA A 11 -14.78 -12.56 12.30
N GLN A 12 -14.47 -12.39 13.59
CA GLN A 12 -13.12 -12.03 14.05
C GLN A 12 -12.11 -13.16 13.87
N MET A 13 -12.53 -14.42 14.05
CA MET A 13 -11.70 -15.59 13.74
C MET A 13 -11.37 -15.66 12.26
N ASN A 14 -12.35 -15.45 11.39
CA ASN A 14 -12.16 -15.40 9.94
C ASN A 14 -11.23 -14.26 9.51
N GLU A 15 -11.29 -13.10 10.18
CA GLU A 15 -10.38 -11.98 9.92
C GLU A 15 -8.92 -12.33 10.26
N ARG A 16 -8.65 -12.94 11.43
CA ARG A 16 -7.29 -13.36 11.82
C ARG A 16 -6.72 -14.38 10.85
N LEU A 17 -7.51 -15.39 10.47
CA LEU A 17 -7.14 -16.40 9.49
C LEU A 17 -6.85 -15.79 8.12
N ARG A 18 -7.72 -14.89 7.66
CA ARG A 18 -7.54 -14.18 6.39
C ARG A 18 -6.26 -13.34 6.41
N ARG A 19 -6.04 -12.52 7.42
CA ARG A 19 -4.81 -11.70 7.53
C ARG A 19 -3.54 -12.53 7.55
N ARG A 20 -3.53 -13.65 8.27
CA ARG A 20 -2.38 -14.55 8.27
C ARG A 20 -2.08 -15.08 6.86
N ARG A 21 -3.12 -15.46 6.10
CA ARG A 21 -3.00 -15.90 4.70
C ARG A 21 -2.54 -14.78 3.77
N ASP A 22 -3.10 -13.58 3.92
CA ASP A 22 -2.70 -12.38 3.16
C ASP A 22 -1.21 -12.03 3.36
N LEU A 23 -0.66 -12.34 4.54
CA LEU A 23 0.77 -12.18 4.86
C LEU A 23 1.64 -13.36 4.41
N GLY A 24 1.08 -14.40 3.78
CA GLY A 24 1.79 -15.60 3.36
C GLY A 24 2.33 -16.44 4.52
N LEU A 25 1.78 -16.30 5.73
CA LEU A 25 2.29 -16.96 6.93
C LEU A 25 1.60 -18.30 7.19
N SER A 26 2.38 -19.37 7.36
CA SER A 26 1.90 -20.59 7.99
C SER A 26 1.66 -20.36 9.49
N GLN A 27 0.85 -21.19 10.16
CA GLN A 27 0.68 -21.10 11.62
C GLN A 27 2.02 -21.25 12.35
N ALA A 28 2.89 -22.15 11.87
CA ALA A 28 4.23 -22.32 12.42
C ALA A 28 5.12 -21.07 12.20
N GLY A 29 5.02 -20.44 11.02
CA GLY A 29 5.73 -19.20 10.73
C GLY A 29 5.25 -18.02 11.60
N ALA A 30 3.94 -17.92 11.79
CA ALA A 30 3.34 -16.88 12.61
C ALA A 30 3.65 -17.05 14.11
N ALA A 31 3.54 -18.29 14.62
CA ALA A 31 3.91 -18.64 16.00
C ALA A 31 5.38 -18.32 16.30
N ARG A 32 6.28 -18.66 15.35
CA ARG A 32 7.71 -18.33 15.46
C ARG A 32 7.95 -16.82 15.52
N ARG A 33 7.26 -16.03 14.70
CA ARG A 33 7.37 -14.56 14.72
C ARG A 33 6.83 -13.93 16.02
N ALA A 34 5.84 -14.55 16.63
CA ALA A 34 5.31 -14.12 17.93
C ALA A 34 6.10 -14.68 19.13
N SER A 35 7.15 -15.49 18.90
CA SER A 35 7.89 -16.19 19.95
C SER A 35 6.99 -17.05 20.86
N VAL A 36 6.01 -17.73 20.28
CA VAL A 36 5.07 -18.63 20.99
C VAL A 36 5.03 -20.01 20.34
N SER A 37 4.46 -21.00 21.05
CA SER A 37 4.22 -22.31 20.47
C SER A 37 3.10 -22.27 19.41
N VAL A 38 3.14 -23.19 18.44
CA VAL A 38 2.08 -23.33 17.42
C VAL A 38 0.72 -23.60 18.07
N SER A 39 0.69 -24.35 19.18
CA SER A 39 -0.53 -24.61 19.95
C SER A 39 -1.09 -23.34 20.60
N THR A 40 -0.23 -22.43 21.05
CA THR A 40 -0.62 -21.13 21.62
C THR A 40 -1.16 -20.21 20.54
N TRP A 41 -0.53 -20.20 19.37
CA TRP A 41 -1.03 -19.47 18.19
C TRP A 41 -2.42 -19.96 17.78
N ALA A 42 -2.59 -21.27 17.59
CA ALA A 42 -3.87 -21.85 17.18
C ALA A 42 -4.99 -21.54 18.19
N ARG A 43 -4.67 -21.55 19.48
CA ARG A 43 -5.61 -21.18 20.54
C ARG A 43 -6.02 -19.70 20.46
N TRP A 44 -5.06 -18.79 20.29
CA TRP A 44 -5.33 -17.36 20.14
C TRP A 44 -6.09 -17.02 18.84
N GLU A 45 -5.77 -17.70 17.74
CA GLU A 45 -6.40 -17.49 16.43
C GLU A 45 -7.89 -17.81 16.48
N VAL A 46 -8.27 -18.87 17.20
CA VAL A 46 -9.66 -19.26 17.48
C VAL A 46 -10.29 -18.34 18.52
N ASP A 47 -9.66 -18.18 19.68
CA ASP A 47 -10.21 -17.45 20.83
C ASP A 47 -9.11 -16.69 21.59
N PRO A 48 -8.97 -15.37 21.37
CA PRO A 48 -7.88 -14.58 21.95
C PRO A 48 -8.02 -14.38 23.47
N GLU A 49 -9.20 -14.55 24.05
CA GLU A 49 -9.42 -14.45 25.51
C GLU A 49 -8.84 -15.66 26.26
N ARG A 50 -8.53 -16.76 25.56
CA ARG A 50 -7.95 -17.98 26.14
C ARG A 50 -6.43 -17.95 26.30
N VAL A 51 -5.78 -16.86 25.92
CA VAL A 51 -4.34 -16.67 26.15
C VAL A 51 -4.12 -15.46 27.03
N LYS A 52 -2.96 -15.40 27.69
CA LYS A 52 -2.58 -14.22 28.46
C LYS A 52 -2.57 -13.00 27.56
N GLU A 53 -2.97 -11.85 28.09
CA GLU A 53 -3.03 -10.59 27.35
C GLU A 53 -1.70 -10.26 26.63
N SER A 54 -0.56 -10.43 27.31
CA SER A 54 0.76 -10.21 26.71
C SER A 54 1.05 -11.13 25.51
N THR A 55 0.58 -12.38 25.56
CA THR A 55 0.64 -13.32 24.43
C THR A 55 -0.33 -12.91 23.33
N GLY A 56 -1.53 -12.46 23.70
CA GLY A 56 -2.52 -11.94 22.76
C GLY A 56 -2.00 -10.74 21.97
N VAL A 57 -1.31 -9.81 22.64
CA VAL A 57 -0.65 -8.66 22.02
C VAL A 57 0.48 -9.09 21.08
N ALA A 58 1.32 -10.06 21.49
CA ALA A 58 2.39 -10.58 20.64
C ALA A 58 1.85 -11.22 19.35
N CYS A 59 0.81 -12.04 19.45
CA CYS A 59 0.15 -12.64 18.29
C CYS A 59 -0.58 -11.60 17.42
N ALA A 60 -1.30 -10.65 18.05
CA ALA A 60 -1.96 -9.55 17.37
C ALA A 60 -0.97 -8.68 16.60
N ARG A 61 0.23 -8.44 17.16
CA ARG A 61 1.31 -7.70 16.51
C ARG A 61 1.79 -8.38 15.23
N VAL A 62 1.92 -9.70 15.21
CA VAL A 62 2.29 -10.46 14.00
C VAL A 62 1.26 -10.27 12.87
N LEU A 63 -0.02 -10.07 13.22
CA LEU A 63 -1.10 -9.81 12.26
C LEU A 63 -1.39 -8.32 12.02
N GLY A 64 -0.62 -7.41 12.65
CA GLY A 64 -0.86 -5.97 12.58
C GLY A 64 -2.22 -5.54 13.18
N LEU A 65 -2.72 -6.28 14.17
CA LEU A 65 -4.00 -6.06 14.86
C LEU A 65 -3.84 -5.33 16.20
N ALA A 66 -2.67 -5.36 16.82
CA ALA A 66 -2.41 -4.59 18.03
C ALA A 66 -2.17 -3.12 17.69
N GLU A 67 -2.79 -2.20 18.44
CA GLU A 67 -2.33 -0.80 18.46
C GLU A 67 -0.85 -0.80 18.81
N ARG A 68 -0.03 -0.21 17.94
CA ARG A 68 1.42 -0.13 18.18
C ARG A 68 1.63 0.73 19.41
N THR A 69 2.30 0.20 20.43
CA THR A 69 2.72 1.01 21.59
C THR A 69 3.63 2.14 21.10
N PRO A 70 3.72 3.28 21.82
CA PRO A 70 4.57 4.39 21.43
C PRO A 70 6.03 3.98 21.16
N GLU A 71 6.56 3.05 21.94
CA GLU A 71 7.95 2.55 21.81
C GLU A 71 8.15 1.73 20.54
N VAL A 72 7.13 0.95 20.14
CA VAL A 72 7.16 0.19 18.88
C VAL A 72 7.02 1.13 17.68
N ARG A 73 6.18 2.17 17.79
CA ARG A 73 6.09 3.21 16.74
C ARG A 73 7.41 3.94 16.58
N GLN A 74 8.05 4.34 17.67
CA GLN A 74 9.34 5.02 17.65
C GLN A 74 10.41 4.14 17.01
N ARG A 75 10.50 2.85 17.39
CA ARG A 75 11.48 1.94 16.79
C ARG A 75 11.26 1.69 15.31
N ASP A 76 9.99 1.59 14.88
CA ASP A 76 9.63 1.49 13.46
C ASP A 76 10.03 2.78 12.72
N GLN A 77 9.86 3.94 13.38
CA GLN A 77 10.27 5.25 12.87
C GLN A 77 11.79 5.33 12.69
N ASP A 78 12.57 4.99 13.71
CA ASP A 78 14.04 4.99 13.70
C ASP A 78 14.59 4.04 12.63
N THR A 79 13.94 2.87 12.47
CA THR A 79 14.32 1.88 11.44
C THR A 79 14.03 2.40 10.04
N LEU A 80 12.92 3.12 9.86
CA LEU A 80 12.60 3.72 8.58
C LEU A 80 13.57 4.87 8.27
N GLU A 81 13.82 5.75 9.24
CA GLU A 81 14.80 6.84 9.14
C GLU A 81 16.16 6.30 8.71
N TRP A 82 16.64 5.24 9.34
CA TRP A 82 17.91 4.64 8.97
C TRP A 82 17.96 4.14 7.52
N LYS A 83 16.87 3.55 7.02
CA LYS A 83 16.81 3.03 5.64
C LYS A 83 16.73 4.11 4.57
N TRP A 84 16.29 5.30 4.96
CA TRP A 84 16.19 6.46 4.06
C TRP A 84 17.36 7.44 4.24
N LEU A 85 18.29 7.19 5.18
CA LEU A 85 19.55 7.93 5.28
C LEU A 85 20.32 7.79 3.96
N GLY A 86 20.51 8.89 3.23
CA GLY A 86 21.18 8.92 1.93
C GLY A 86 20.28 8.61 0.73
N GLY A 87 18.98 8.35 0.94
CA GLY A 87 18.01 8.17 -0.13
C GLY A 87 17.77 9.45 -0.94
N GLY A 88 17.90 9.37 -2.26
CA GLY A 88 17.87 10.54 -3.14
C GLY A 88 16.47 11.03 -3.53
N PHE A 89 15.38 10.37 -3.13
CA PHE A 89 14.02 10.67 -3.63
C PHE A 89 13.06 11.20 -2.58
N LEU A 90 12.93 10.50 -1.45
CA LEU A 90 12.04 10.85 -0.33
C LEU A 90 12.88 11.07 0.93
N THR A 91 12.45 12.00 1.77
CA THR A 91 12.90 12.06 3.17
C THR A 91 12.24 10.93 3.96
N PRO A 92 12.80 10.53 5.11
CA PRO A 92 12.15 9.56 6.00
C PRO A 92 10.71 9.95 6.36
N LYS A 93 10.48 11.22 6.68
CA LYS A 93 9.15 11.75 7.03
C LYS A 93 8.17 11.60 5.86
N GLN A 94 8.61 11.87 4.64
CA GLN A 94 7.79 11.65 3.45
C GLN A 94 7.46 10.18 3.24
N ALA A 95 8.44 9.29 3.36
CA ALA A 95 8.22 7.86 3.28
C ALA A 95 7.22 7.37 4.35
N GLN A 96 7.30 7.88 5.59
CA GLN A 96 6.33 7.58 6.65
C GLN A 96 4.91 8.02 6.29
N VAL A 97 4.75 9.23 5.75
CA VAL A 97 3.45 9.75 5.32
C VAL A 97 2.84 8.86 4.23
N LEU A 98 3.63 8.49 3.22
CA LEU A 98 3.15 7.62 2.15
C LEU A 98 2.80 6.22 2.66
N VAL A 99 3.60 5.65 3.57
CA VAL A 99 3.28 4.38 4.24
C VAL A 99 1.94 4.49 4.97
N ALA A 100 1.72 5.55 5.74
CA ALA A 100 0.49 5.73 6.50
C ALA A 100 -0.74 5.85 5.60
N ILE A 101 -0.64 6.60 4.49
CA ILE A 101 -1.71 6.73 3.50
C ILE A 101 -2.05 5.38 2.86
N LEU A 102 -1.06 4.67 2.34
CA LEU A 102 -1.25 3.37 1.67
C LEU A 102 -1.78 2.30 2.63
N GLU A 103 -1.32 2.29 3.89
CA GLU A 103 -1.85 1.39 4.92
C GLU A 103 -3.30 1.73 5.28
N ALA A 104 -3.67 3.01 5.35
CA ALA A 104 -5.04 3.43 5.61
C ALA A 104 -5.97 2.98 4.47
N TRP A 105 -5.57 3.20 3.21
CA TRP A 105 -6.35 2.75 2.06
C TRP A 105 -6.57 1.24 2.08
N ALA A 106 -5.49 0.45 2.20
CA ALA A 106 -5.58 -1.01 2.11
C ALA A 106 -6.36 -1.64 3.28
N ASN A 107 -6.17 -1.14 4.50
CA ASN A 107 -6.67 -1.79 5.71
C ASN A 107 -7.97 -1.17 6.26
N GLN A 108 -8.32 0.04 5.85
CA GLN A 108 -9.52 0.73 6.31
C GLN A 108 -10.47 1.00 5.15
N ASP A 109 -10.04 1.76 4.14
CA ASP A 109 -10.97 2.24 3.10
C ASP A 109 -11.45 1.14 2.17
N ILE A 110 -10.51 0.42 1.54
CA ILE A 110 -10.79 -0.66 0.59
C ILE A 110 -11.32 -1.87 1.35
N ALA A 111 -10.71 -2.22 2.48
CA ALA A 111 -11.17 -3.35 3.31
C ALA A 111 -12.64 -3.18 3.76
N ARG A 112 -13.03 -1.98 4.21
CA ARG A 112 -14.42 -1.69 4.57
C ARG A 112 -15.35 -1.78 3.36
N TRP A 113 -14.93 -1.24 2.22
CA TRP A 113 -15.72 -1.32 0.99
C TRP A 113 -15.91 -2.77 0.52
N LEU A 114 -14.88 -3.61 0.57
CA LEU A 114 -14.95 -5.03 0.19
C LEU A 114 -15.93 -5.85 1.04
N LEU A 115 -16.13 -5.45 2.30
CA LEU A 115 -17.11 -6.07 3.21
C LEU A 115 -18.54 -5.66 2.89
N ALA A 116 -18.76 -4.41 2.47
CA ALA A 116 -20.08 -3.84 2.22
C ALA A 116 -20.09 -2.88 1.01
N PRO A 117 -19.93 -3.39 -0.23
CA PRO A 117 -19.71 -2.55 -1.41
C PRO A 117 -20.94 -1.70 -1.78
N GLY A 118 -22.14 -2.08 -1.34
CA GLY A 118 -23.38 -1.32 -1.56
C GLY A 118 -23.57 -0.09 -0.67
N GLN A 119 -22.69 0.16 0.32
CA GLN A 119 -22.83 1.31 1.23
C GLN A 119 -22.31 2.62 0.63
N ARG A 120 -21.29 2.56 -0.22
CA ARG A 120 -20.73 3.71 -0.94
C ARG A 120 -20.15 3.26 -2.27
N PRO A 121 -20.32 4.02 -3.37
CA PRO A 121 -19.75 3.66 -4.65
C PRO A 121 -18.21 3.72 -4.60
N LEU A 122 -17.54 2.88 -5.41
CA LEU A 122 -16.08 2.74 -5.37
C LEU A 122 -15.35 4.05 -5.65
N PHE A 123 -15.85 4.90 -6.54
CA PHE A 123 -15.23 6.20 -6.87
C PHE A 123 -15.25 7.22 -5.71
N GLN A 124 -15.88 6.90 -4.58
CA GLN A 124 -15.80 7.70 -3.34
C GLN A 124 -14.84 7.09 -2.30
N VAL A 125 -14.15 6.01 -2.66
CA VAL A 125 -13.24 5.28 -1.79
C VAL A 125 -11.80 5.58 -2.22
N PRO A 126 -10.92 6.06 -1.34
CA PRO A 126 -9.50 6.16 -1.68
C PRO A 126 -8.88 4.77 -1.96
N PRO A 127 -7.99 4.63 -2.96
CA PRO A 127 -7.46 5.66 -3.86
C PRO A 127 -8.35 5.99 -5.07
N PHE A 128 -9.41 5.22 -5.31
CA PHE A 128 -10.27 5.36 -6.50
C PHE A 128 -10.92 6.74 -6.64
N ALA A 129 -11.10 7.47 -5.54
CA ALA A 129 -11.56 8.85 -5.55
C ALA A 129 -10.63 9.82 -6.30
N TYR A 130 -9.37 9.44 -6.54
CA TYR A 130 -8.43 10.21 -7.34
C TYR A 130 -8.45 9.82 -8.82
N PHE A 131 -9.09 8.71 -9.21
CA PHE A 131 -9.09 8.26 -10.60
C PHE A 131 -10.07 9.06 -11.45
N ASP A 132 -9.72 9.32 -12.70
CA ASP A 132 -10.62 9.93 -13.68
C ASP A 132 -11.88 9.07 -13.83
N VAL A 133 -13.03 9.72 -13.98
CA VAL A 133 -14.33 9.06 -14.08
C VAL A 133 -14.36 8.02 -15.21
N ARG A 134 -13.60 8.24 -16.30
CA ARG A 134 -13.47 7.30 -17.43
C ARG A 134 -12.76 6.01 -17.04
N VAL A 135 -11.78 6.08 -16.13
CA VAL A 135 -11.18 4.88 -15.52
C VAL A 135 -12.23 4.19 -14.67
N MET A 136 -12.92 4.95 -13.81
CA MET A 136 -13.93 4.40 -12.89
C MET A 136 -15.07 3.70 -13.61
N PHE A 137 -15.53 4.19 -14.77
CA PHE A 137 -16.51 3.49 -15.60
C PHE A 137 -16.11 2.07 -15.98
N ARG A 138 -14.82 1.76 -16.05
CA ARG A 138 -14.31 0.42 -16.37
C ARG A 138 -14.20 -0.51 -15.15
N ILE A 139 -14.15 0.04 -13.93
CA ILE A 139 -13.78 -0.71 -12.70
C ILE A 139 -14.72 -0.52 -11.50
N ALA A 140 -15.74 0.34 -11.57
CA ALA A 140 -16.51 0.83 -10.41
C ALA A 140 -17.16 -0.27 -9.54
N GLU A 141 -17.44 -1.44 -10.09
CA GLU A 141 -18.06 -2.56 -9.37
C GLU A 141 -17.14 -3.78 -9.27
N ASN A 142 -15.88 -3.65 -9.71
CA ASN A 142 -14.97 -4.77 -9.79
C ASN A 142 -14.28 -5.01 -8.43
N ARG A 143 -14.86 -5.92 -7.64
CA ARG A 143 -14.30 -6.32 -6.33
C ARG A 143 -12.90 -6.93 -6.45
N ALA A 144 -12.63 -7.68 -7.51
CA ALA A 144 -11.31 -8.28 -7.71
C ALA A 144 -10.25 -7.21 -7.99
N PHE A 145 -10.60 -6.17 -8.76
CA PHE A 145 -9.75 -5.01 -8.96
C PHE A 145 -9.48 -4.27 -7.65
N ALA A 146 -10.53 -4.01 -6.85
CA ALA A 146 -10.36 -3.33 -5.57
C ALA A 146 -9.45 -4.12 -4.61
N ASP A 147 -9.64 -5.44 -4.53
CA ASP A 147 -8.81 -6.32 -3.72
C ASP A 147 -7.36 -6.41 -4.24
N ALA A 148 -7.16 -6.36 -5.57
CA ALA A 148 -5.84 -6.27 -6.18
C ALA A 148 -5.12 -4.95 -5.85
N VAL A 149 -5.84 -3.81 -5.87
CA VAL A 149 -5.30 -2.52 -5.40
C VAL A 149 -4.90 -2.58 -3.93
N ALA A 150 -5.72 -3.19 -3.07
CA ALA A 150 -5.35 -3.35 -1.66
C ALA A 150 -4.06 -4.17 -1.48
N ARG A 151 -3.85 -5.22 -2.29
CA ARG A 151 -2.59 -5.97 -2.30
C ARG A 151 -1.42 -5.13 -2.80
N ALA A 152 -1.60 -4.39 -3.88
CA ALA A 152 -0.56 -3.49 -4.43
C ALA A 152 -0.12 -2.45 -3.39
N CYS A 153 -1.06 -1.78 -2.70
CA CYS A 153 -0.74 -0.87 -1.60
C CYS A 153 0.13 -1.53 -0.52
N ARG A 154 -0.16 -2.78 -0.13
CA ARG A 154 0.67 -3.52 0.85
C ARG A 154 2.06 -3.86 0.31
N GLY A 155 2.15 -4.17 -0.99
CA GLY A 155 3.43 -4.38 -1.70
C GLY A 155 4.32 -3.14 -1.60
N ILE A 156 3.80 -1.99 -2.03
CA ILE A 156 4.49 -0.69 -2.00
C ILE A 156 4.89 -0.32 -0.56
N VAL A 157 4.02 -0.54 0.43
CA VAL A 157 4.35 -0.30 1.85
C VAL A 157 5.57 -1.12 2.28
N ASN A 158 5.70 -2.37 1.83
CA ASN A 158 6.84 -3.20 2.17
C ASN A 158 8.14 -2.67 1.55
N GLU A 159 8.07 -2.12 0.33
CA GLU A 159 9.20 -1.48 -0.34
C GLU A 159 9.62 -0.19 0.36
N LEU A 160 8.66 0.70 0.65
CA LEU A 160 8.94 1.94 1.39
C LEU A 160 9.58 1.64 2.75
N LYS A 161 9.11 0.60 3.43
CA LYS A 161 9.68 0.10 4.69
C LYS A 161 11.08 -0.50 4.54
N ARG A 162 11.51 -0.85 3.34
CA ARG A 162 12.87 -1.31 3.02
C ARG A 162 13.80 -0.18 2.57
N GLY A 163 13.31 1.05 2.44
CA GLY A 163 14.11 2.17 1.93
C GLY A 163 14.09 2.26 0.40
N THR A 164 13.16 1.58 -0.26
CA THR A 164 13.03 1.60 -1.73
C THR A 164 11.71 2.24 -2.13
N VAL A 165 11.64 2.71 -3.37
CA VAL A 165 10.40 3.09 -4.05
C VAL A 165 10.14 2.12 -5.21
N PRO A 166 8.87 1.91 -5.61
CA PRO A 166 8.54 1.01 -6.73
C PRO A 166 9.16 1.42 -8.06
N PHE A 167 9.64 2.66 -8.18
CA PHE A 167 10.36 3.14 -9.36
C PHE A 167 11.77 2.53 -9.51
N TYR A 168 12.37 1.94 -8.47
CA TYR A 168 13.72 1.38 -8.61
C TYR A 168 13.76 -0.01 -9.26
N SER A 169 12.61 -0.59 -9.59
CA SER A 169 12.54 -1.92 -10.17
C SER A 169 11.39 -1.99 -11.17
N PRO A 170 11.54 -2.74 -12.27
CA PRO A 170 10.41 -3.05 -13.13
C PRO A 170 9.27 -3.63 -12.30
N GLY A 171 8.07 -3.10 -12.49
CA GLY A 171 6.91 -3.42 -11.67
C GLY A 171 5.61 -3.06 -12.38
N PRO A 172 4.46 -3.43 -11.82
CA PRO A 172 3.17 -3.18 -12.45
C PRO A 172 2.84 -1.67 -12.48
N TYR A 173 2.10 -1.23 -13.49
CA TYR A 173 1.78 0.19 -13.73
C TYR A 173 0.99 0.79 -12.58
N ILE A 174 0.15 -0.03 -11.95
CA ILE A 174 -0.64 0.37 -10.79
C ILE A 174 0.23 0.90 -9.64
N ASP A 175 1.47 0.44 -9.46
CA ASP A 175 2.30 0.86 -8.33
C ASP A 175 2.72 2.33 -8.45
N GLU A 176 3.09 2.77 -9.65
CA GLU A 176 3.39 4.17 -9.93
C GLU A 176 2.14 5.04 -9.75
N LEU A 177 1.00 4.58 -10.26
CA LEU A 177 -0.28 5.29 -10.13
C LEU A 177 -0.69 5.47 -8.66
N LEU A 178 -0.49 4.43 -7.82
CA LEU A 178 -0.81 4.47 -6.40
C LEU A 178 0.15 5.36 -5.62
N MET A 179 1.44 5.36 -5.94
CA MET A 179 2.40 6.31 -5.37
C MET A 179 2.04 7.74 -5.70
N GLY A 180 1.68 7.98 -6.96
CA GLY A 180 1.20 9.26 -7.46
C GLY A 180 -0.04 9.77 -6.73
N ALA A 181 -1.06 8.92 -6.63
CA ALA A 181 -2.27 9.21 -5.88
C ALA A 181 -1.97 9.50 -4.39
N ALA A 182 -1.02 8.78 -3.79
CA ALA A 182 -0.67 8.95 -2.38
C ALA A 182 0.04 10.30 -2.14
N VAL A 183 0.91 10.74 -3.04
CA VAL A 183 1.49 12.09 -3.00
C VAL A 183 0.41 13.16 -3.15
N ARG A 184 -0.52 12.96 -4.09
CA ARG A 184 -1.65 13.89 -4.25
C ARG A 184 -2.53 13.97 -3.02
N GLU A 185 -2.77 12.85 -2.35
CA GLU A 185 -3.48 12.83 -1.07
C GLU A 185 -2.72 13.62 0.01
N ALA A 186 -1.40 13.44 0.11
CA ALA A 186 -0.57 14.17 1.06
C ALA A 186 -0.63 15.70 0.81
N ILE A 187 -0.57 16.13 -0.45
CA ILE A 187 -0.76 17.54 -0.86
C ILE A 187 -2.15 18.03 -0.47
N THR A 188 -3.19 17.29 -0.84
CA THR A 188 -4.60 17.67 -0.60
C THR A 188 -4.90 17.82 0.89
N ARG A 189 -4.29 16.97 1.73
CA ARG A 189 -4.42 17.02 3.20
C ARG A 189 -3.51 18.06 3.86
N GLY A 190 -2.67 18.77 3.11
CA GLY A 190 -1.72 19.74 3.64
C GLY A 190 -0.70 19.11 4.60
N ILE A 191 -0.36 17.83 4.41
CA ILE A 191 0.55 17.13 5.31
C ILE A 191 1.96 17.68 5.07
N SER A 192 2.52 18.35 6.07
CA SER A 192 3.88 18.90 5.96
C SER A 192 4.91 17.79 5.73
N ALA A 193 5.58 17.88 4.59
CA ALA A 193 6.70 17.03 4.18
C ALA A 193 8.05 17.52 4.70
N LEU A 194 8.08 18.72 5.30
CA LEU A 194 9.32 19.38 5.70
C LEU A 194 9.96 18.61 6.86
N ASP A 195 11.22 18.27 6.65
CA ASP A 195 12.08 17.74 7.68
C ASP A 195 12.80 18.92 8.35
N ASP A 196 12.40 19.23 9.57
CA ASP A 196 12.94 20.34 10.35
C ASP A 196 14.34 20.01 10.93
N SER A 197 14.83 18.77 10.74
CA SER A 197 16.14 18.34 11.25
C SER A 197 17.33 18.96 10.51
N GLY A 198 17.12 19.54 9.32
CA GLY A 198 18.19 20.11 8.47
C GLY A 198 19.15 19.07 7.87
N LEU A 199 18.97 17.77 8.17
CA LEU A 199 19.79 16.68 7.66
C LEU A 199 19.45 16.31 6.21
N TYR A 200 18.28 16.72 5.73
CA TYR A 200 17.78 16.41 4.40
C TYR A 200 17.43 17.70 3.67
N ARG A 201 17.63 17.74 2.34
CA ARG A 201 17.10 18.85 1.55
C ARG A 201 15.57 18.82 1.67
N PRO A 202 14.92 19.88 2.18
CA PRO A 202 13.48 19.92 2.23
C PRO A 202 12.96 19.84 0.79
N ARG A 203 12.18 18.80 0.50
CA ARG A 203 11.50 18.64 -0.78
C ARG A 203 10.03 18.88 -0.55
N ARG A 204 9.42 19.73 -1.37
CA ARG A 204 7.97 19.86 -1.34
C ARG A 204 7.36 18.64 -2.03
N TRP A 205 6.10 18.32 -1.72
CA TRP A 205 5.42 17.20 -2.38
C TRP A 205 5.30 17.44 -3.89
N GLU A 206 5.21 18.69 -4.32
CA GLU A 206 5.21 19.12 -5.71
C GLU A 206 6.52 18.76 -6.42
N ASP A 207 7.67 18.87 -5.72
CA ASP A 207 8.98 18.47 -6.27
C ASP A 207 9.07 16.95 -6.46
N ILE A 208 8.40 16.19 -5.59
CA ILE A 208 8.32 14.73 -5.69
C ILE A 208 7.41 14.35 -6.86
N ALA A 209 6.24 14.97 -6.97
CA ALA A 209 5.32 14.75 -8.09
C ALA A 209 6.01 15.02 -9.44
N ALA A 210 6.73 16.15 -9.55
CA ALA A 210 7.48 16.48 -10.76
C ALA A 210 8.62 15.49 -11.06
N GLN A 211 9.25 14.90 -10.04
CA GLN A 211 10.28 13.88 -10.21
C GLN A 211 9.70 12.54 -10.67
N PHE A 212 8.51 12.16 -10.23
CA PHE A 212 7.83 10.97 -10.73
C PHE A 212 7.54 11.07 -12.22
N THR A 213 7.14 12.25 -12.72
CA THR A 213 6.91 12.46 -14.16
C THR A 213 8.18 12.29 -14.99
N LYS A 214 9.34 12.66 -14.42
CA LYS A 214 10.64 12.57 -15.12
C LYS A 214 11.29 11.19 -15.07
N ARG A 215 10.90 10.32 -14.13
CA ARG A 215 11.58 9.04 -13.83
C ARG A 215 10.64 7.83 -13.82
N SER A 216 9.49 7.83 -14.52
CA SER A 216 8.71 6.60 -14.62
C SER A 216 9.55 5.51 -15.29
N TYR A 217 9.83 4.43 -14.54
CA TYR A 217 10.69 3.33 -15.00
C TYR A 217 9.92 2.34 -15.88
N TRP A 218 8.62 2.56 -16.07
CA TRP A 218 7.87 2.02 -17.22
C TRP A 218 8.44 2.41 -18.58
N ASN A 219 9.34 3.39 -18.64
CA ASN A 219 10.12 3.71 -19.84
C ASN A 219 11.37 2.84 -20.02
N GLY A 220 11.50 1.72 -19.30
CA GLY A 220 12.58 0.75 -19.46
C GLY A 220 12.73 0.11 -20.86
N ALA A 221 11.84 0.43 -21.82
CA ALA A 221 11.80 -0.14 -23.16
C ALA A 221 11.88 0.90 -24.29
N GLY A 222 13.06 1.50 -24.49
CA GLY A 222 13.33 2.32 -25.67
C GLY A 222 12.29 3.44 -25.91
N PRO A 223 12.26 4.04 -27.11
CA PRO A 223 11.22 4.99 -27.48
C PRO A 223 9.91 4.21 -27.77
N GLY A 224 9.27 3.70 -26.72
CA GLY A 224 7.83 3.47 -26.76
C GLY A 224 7.12 4.80 -27.08
N PRO A 225 5.87 4.75 -27.58
CA PRO A 225 5.14 5.95 -27.98
C PRO A 225 5.15 6.93 -26.80
N GLU A 226 5.75 8.08 -27.06
CA GLU A 226 5.99 9.21 -26.17
C GLU A 226 5.28 9.17 -24.81
N GLY A 227 6.04 8.96 -23.73
CA GLY A 227 5.77 9.53 -22.41
C GLY A 227 4.33 9.44 -21.87
N LEU A 228 3.80 8.23 -21.68
CA LEU A 228 2.56 8.07 -20.91
C LEU A 228 2.81 8.50 -19.46
N GLU A 229 2.34 9.70 -19.11
CA GLU A 229 2.50 10.24 -17.77
C GLU A 229 1.68 9.38 -16.78
N TRP A 230 2.32 8.92 -15.71
CA TRP A 230 1.71 8.09 -14.66
C TRP A 230 0.50 8.76 -14.02
N ASP A 231 0.37 10.08 -14.12
CA ASP A 231 -0.70 10.87 -13.54
C ASP A 231 -1.93 10.97 -14.45
N ILE A 232 -1.85 10.60 -15.73
CA ILE A 232 -3.00 10.64 -16.67
C ILE A 232 -4.27 10.02 -16.07
N PRO A 233 -4.26 8.81 -15.47
CA PRO A 233 -5.47 8.20 -14.92
C PRO A 233 -5.95 8.85 -13.63
N ILE A 234 -5.12 9.64 -12.94
CA ILE A 234 -5.52 10.36 -11.73
C ILE A 234 -5.76 11.85 -11.98
N SER A 235 -5.46 12.39 -13.15
CA SER A 235 -5.68 13.79 -13.53
C SER A 235 -7.08 13.97 -14.12
N PRO A 236 -8.05 14.57 -13.38
CA PRO A 236 -9.43 14.64 -13.84
C PRO A 236 -9.55 15.44 -15.13
N GLY A 237 -10.20 14.86 -16.14
CA GLY A 237 -10.39 15.51 -17.44
C GLY A 237 -9.16 15.48 -18.33
N HIS A 238 -8.14 14.67 -18.02
CA HIS A 238 -6.94 14.57 -18.87
C HIS A 238 -7.33 14.19 -20.31
N ARG A 239 -6.77 14.89 -21.30
CA ARG A 239 -7.15 14.73 -22.71
C ARG A 239 -6.81 13.33 -23.24
N GLN A 240 -5.69 12.78 -22.78
CA GLN A 240 -5.16 11.50 -23.26
C GLN A 240 -5.66 10.27 -22.50
N VAL A 241 -6.50 10.41 -21.46
CA VAL A 241 -6.90 9.21 -20.69
C VAL A 241 -7.75 8.25 -21.53
N SER A 242 -8.50 8.74 -22.53
CA SER A 242 -9.24 7.86 -23.43
C SER A 242 -8.30 7.01 -24.28
N GLU A 243 -7.28 7.65 -24.89
CA GLU A 243 -6.24 6.98 -25.66
C GLU A 243 -5.45 5.99 -24.79
N LEU A 244 -5.07 6.39 -23.57
CA LEU A 244 -4.43 5.51 -22.60
C LEU A 244 -5.31 4.29 -22.28
N LEU A 245 -6.61 4.48 -22.04
CA LEU A 245 -7.52 3.39 -21.69
C LEU A 245 -7.78 2.44 -22.86
N ASP A 246 -7.72 2.92 -24.10
CA ASP A 246 -7.83 2.10 -25.30
C ASP A 246 -6.55 1.30 -25.54
N ALA A 247 -5.38 1.91 -25.32
CA ALA A 247 -4.09 1.25 -25.46
C ALA A 247 -3.77 0.30 -24.29
N ARG A 248 -4.18 0.66 -23.07
CA ARG A 248 -3.86 -0.02 -21.81
C ARG A 248 -5.06 0.00 -20.86
N PRO A 249 -6.00 -0.93 -21.05
CA PRO A 249 -7.18 -1.00 -20.19
C PRO A 249 -6.82 -1.32 -18.72
N PRO A 250 -7.64 -0.92 -17.73
CA PRO A 250 -7.26 -1.03 -16.32
C PRO A 250 -6.91 -2.44 -15.84
N TRP A 251 -7.50 -3.48 -16.40
CA TRP A 251 -7.22 -4.86 -15.99
C TRP A 251 -5.79 -5.31 -16.30
N THR A 252 -5.07 -4.65 -17.23
CA THR A 252 -3.66 -4.95 -17.52
C THR A 252 -2.68 -4.19 -16.63
N TRP A 253 -3.16 -3.28 -15.76
CA TRP A 253 -2.28 -2.43 -14.94
C TRP A 253 -1.55 -3.20 -13.84
N PHE A 254 -1.96 -4.43 -13.55
CA PHE A 254 -1.31 -5.33 -12.59
C PHE A 254 -0.30 -6.27 -13.25
N ASP A 255 -0.25 -6.30 -14.59
CA ASP A 255 0.69 -7.14 -15.31
C ASP A 255 2.11 -6.65 -15.05
N HIS A 256 3.02 -7.57 -14.73
CA HIS A 256 4.43 -7.24 -14.69
C HIS A 256 4.88 -6.98 -16.12
N SER A 257 5.61 -5.89 -16.31
CA SER A 257 6.39 -5.68 -17.52
C SER A 257 7.50 -6.72 -17.54
N ASP A 258 7.20 -7.92 -18.01
CA ASP A 258 8.23 -8.88 -18.37
C ASP A 258 9.05 -8.25 -19.52
N GLU A 259 10.37 -8.18 -19.36
CA GLU A 259 11.38 -7.49 -20.20
C GLU A 259 11.48 -5.98 -19.93
N ILE A 260 12.57 -5.46 -19.37
CA ILE A 260 13.94 -5.52 -19.92
C ILE A 260 14.96 -5.60 -18.78
N ILE A 261 15.77 -6.66 -18.81
CA ILE A 261 17.05 -6.69 -18.09
C ILE A 261 17.96 -5.72 -18.84
N VAL A 262 17.98 -4.44 -18.45
CA VAL A 262 19.10 -3.58 -18.80
C VAL A 262 20.26 -4.10 -17.97
N LYS A 263 21.13 -4.90 -18.59
CA LYS A 263 22.45 -5.19 -18.03
C LYS A 263 23.14 -3.83 -17.85
N PHE A 264 23.26 -3.39 -16.61
CA PHE A 264 24.22 -2.37 -16.24
C PHE A 264 25.61 -3.03 -16.23
N ASP A 265 26.09 -3.39 -17.42
CA ASP A 265 27.52 -3.56 -17.64
C ASP A 265 28.03 -2.15 -17.99
N ASP A 266 28.92 -1.63 -17.15
CA ASP A 266 29.71 -0.37 -17.25
C ASP A 266 29.11 0.92 -16.67
N LEU A 267 29.24 1.07 -15.34
CA LEU A 267 29.64 2.34 -14.67
C LEU A 267 30.60 2.05 -13.51
#